data_AF-A0A9E0URB1-F1
#
_entry.id   AF-A0A9E0URB1-F1
#
_cell.length_a   1.000
_cell.length_b   1.000
_cell.length_c   1.000
_cell.angle_alpha   90.00
_cell.angle_beta   90.00
_cell.angle_gamma   90.00
#
_symmetry.space_group_name_H-M   'P 1'
#
loop_
_entity.id
_entity.type
_entity.pdbx_description
1 polymer ?
#
loop_
_entity_poly.entity_id
_entity_poly.type
_entity_poly.pdbx_seq_one_letter_code
_entity_poly.pdbx_strand_id
1 'polypeptide(L)'
;MKKFLLDWWVKIEAPFKADNLSPNYLAISVSLGIAVGLMPIWGQAYFCFIFWAVFKRFEKLRFNLVLSCACTFISNPLTTPFMTFGYYVLGNICLMQKSLTFGEFITQAKDIVDSTSTFTIKLRDGFDFAFGDVGLPIAIGYVIAAAIAAPLSYIVSYKIALIYKKRNAKRIANS
;
A
#
# COMPACT_ATOMS: atom_id res chain seq x y z
N MET A 1 16.07 9.30 31.80
CA MET A 1 15.57 9.67 30.46
C MET A 1 16.55 9.41 29.31
N LYS A 2 17.79 9.93 29.35
CA LYS A 2 18.76 9.75 28.23
C LYS A 2 19.02 8.28 27.84
N LYS A 3 19.18 7.38 28.82
CA LYS A 3 19.43 5.95 28.57
C LYS A 3 18.24 5.22 27.91
N PHE A 4 17.01 5.59 28.30
CA PHE A 4 15.78 5.05 27.71
C PHE A 4 15.60 5.51 26.26
N LEU A 5 15.86 6.79 25.98
CA LEU A 5 15.83 7.34 24.62
C LEU A 5 16.92 6.72 23.74
N LEU A 6 18.11 6.46 24.29
CA LEU A 6 19.21 5.79 23.60
C LEU A 6 18.88 4.33 23.26
N ASP A 7 18.29 3.58 24.20
CA ASP A 7 17.86 2.19 23.98
C ASP A 7 16.74 2.11 22.93
N TRP A 8 15.81 3.06 22.94
CA TRP A 8 14.79 3.18 21.89
C TRP A 8 15.39 3.54 20.55
N TRP A 9 16.34 4.48 20.51
CA TRP A 9 17.06 4.85 19.29
C TRP A 9 17.83 3.67 18.71
N VAL A 10 18.57 2.92 19.52
CA VAL A 10 19.30 1.73 19.06
C VAL A 10 18.34 0.62 18.64
N LYS A 11 17.23 0.40 19.34
CA LYS A 11 16.20 -0.57 18.91
C LYS A 11 15.49 -0.19 17.62
N ILE A 12 15.43 1.10 17.29
CA ILE A 12 14.84 1.59 16.04
C ILE A 12 15.90 1.56 14.92
N GLU A 13 17.10 2.11 15.16
CA GLU A 13 18.16 2.25 14.17
C GLU A 13 18.88 0.92 13.85
N ALA A 14 19.13 0.07 14.84
CA ALA A 14 19.81 -1.21 14.62
C ALA A 14 19.07 -2.11 13.61
N PRO A 15 17.74 -2.29 13.63
CA PRO A 15 17.05 -3.03 12.57
C PRO A 15 17.00 -2.26 11.23
N PHE A 16 17.15 -0.93 11.21
CA PHE A 16 17.34 -0.15 9.97
C PHE A 16 18.76 -0.26 9.39
N LYS A 17 19.73 -0.80 10.15
CA LYS A 17 21.12 -0.98 9.72
C LYS A 17 21.54 -2.45 9.56
N ALA A 18 20.92 -3.36 10.32
CA ALA A 18 21.37 -4.74 10.45
C ALA A 18 20.87 -5.70 9.35
N ASP A 19 19.88 -5.32 8.53
CA ASP A 19 19.26 -6.24 7.54
C ASP A 19 19.19 -5.64 6.12
N ASN A 20 20.07 -4.70 5.82
CA ASN A 20 19.81 -3.63 4.85
C ASN A 20 19.73 -3.98 3.37
N LEU A 21 20.02 -5.21 2.96
CA LEU A 21 20.22 -5.51 1.53
C LEU A 21 19.77 -6.91 1.12
N SER A 22 19.02 -7.64 1.97
CA SER A 22 18.45 -8.90 1.51
C SER A 22 17.40 -8.60 0.42
N PRO A 23 17.54 -9.14 -0.80
CA PRO A 23 16.62 -8.82 -1.89
C PRO A 23 15.16 -9.14 -1.55
N ASN A 24 14.95 -10.19 -0.74
CA ASN A 24 13.63 -10.56 -0.22
C ASN A 24 13.05 -9.47 0.70
N TYR A 25 13.83 -8.96 1.64
CA TYR A 25 13.37 -7.92 2.57
C TYR A 25 12.89 -6.67 1.84
N LEU A 26 13.65 -6.21 0.84
CA LEU A 26 13.25 -5.09 -0.01
C LEU A 26 12.00 -5.41 -0.84
N ALA A 27 11.93 -6.60 -1.43
CA ALA A 27 10.79 -7.02 -2.23
C ALA A 27 9.48 -7.10 -1.44
N ILE A 28 9.51 -7.66 -0.21
CA ILE A 28 8.35 -7.68 0.69
C ILE A 28 7.92 -6.25 1.03
N SER A 29 8.88 -5.37 1.34
CA SER A 29 8.61 -3.98 1.69
C SER A 29 7.88 -3.24 0.58
N VAL A 30 8.35 -3.36 -0.66
CA VAL A 30 7.70 -2.74 -1.83
C VAL A 30 6.35 -3.38 -2.09
N SER A 31 6.27 -4.71 -2.09
CA SER A 31 5.03 -5.45 -2.36
C SER A 31 3.90 -5.07 -1.41
N LEU A 32 4.19 -5.04 -0.10
CA LEU A 32 3.21 -4.64 0.91
C LEU A 32 2.83 -3.16 0.76
N GLY A 33 3.81 -2.28 0.51
CA GLY A 33 3.53 -0.86 0.31
C GLY A 33 2.68 -0.59 -0.92
N ILE A 34 2.86 -1.35 -2.00
CA ILE A 34 2.02 -1.28 -3.21
C ILE A 34 0.63 -1.84 -2.92
N ALA A 35 0.51 -2.99 -2.25
CA ALA A 35 -0.78 -3.58 -1.90
C ALA A 35 -1.63 -2.59 -1.07
N VAL A 36 -1.02 -2.03 -0.03
CA VAL A 36 -1.65 -1.04 0.85
C VAL A 36 -1.86 0.29 0.13
N GLY A 37 -0.95 0.66 -0.76
CA GLY A 37 -1.02 1.86 -1.60
C GLY A 37 -2.18 1.85 -2.59
N LEU A 38 -2.70 0.68 -2.93
CA LEU A 38 -3.86 0.53 -3.82
C LEU A 38 -5.19 0.52 -3.05
N MET A 39 -5.17 0.48 -1.72
CA MET A 39 -6.40 0.51 -0.93
C MET A 39 -7.18 1.80 -1.23
N PRO A 40 -8.48 1.73 -1.55
CA PRO A 40 -9.31 2.90 -1.82
C PRO A 40 -9.70 3.63 -0.52
N ILE A 41 -8.76 3.83 0.40
CA ILE A 41 -8.94 4.43 1.72
C ILE A 41 -7.80 5.41 1.99
N TRP A 42 -8.11 6.51 2.68
CA TRP A 42 -7.12 7.46 3.17
C TRP A 42 -6.33 6.89 4.36
N GLY A 43 -5.08 7.33 4.54
CA GLY A 43 -4.29 6.90 5.70
C GLY A 43 -3.64 5.53 5.55
N GLN A 44 -3.34 5.10 4.33
CA GLN A 44 -2.63 3.86 3.98
C GLN A 44 -1.35 3.62 4.81
N ALA A 45 -0.60 4.69 5.14
CA ALA A 45 0.57 4.60 6.00
C ALA A 45 0.28 4.03 7.41
N TYR A 46 -0.93 4.26 7.97
CA TYR A 46 -1.33 3.66 9.24
C TYR A 46 -1.48 2.14 9.12
N PHE A 47 -2.01 1.65 8.00
CA PHE A 47 -2.07 0.21 7.73
C PHE A 47 -0.67 -0.39 7.57
N CYS A 48 0.26 0.30 6.90
CA CYS A 48 1.66 -0.13 6.88
C CYS A 48 2.25 -0.26 8.29
N PHE A 49 1.94 0.67 9.19
CA PHE A 49 2.37 0.59 10.59
C PHE A 49 1.74 -0.60 11.33
N ILE A 50 0.44 -0.85 11.14
CA ILE A 50 -0.25 -2.01 11.73
C ILE A 50 0.39 -3.31 11.23
N PHE A 51 0.55 -3.47 9.92
CA PHE A 51 1.20 -4.66 9.34
C PHE A 51 2.62 -4.81 9.84
N TRP A 52 3.36 -3.72 10.01
CA TRP A 52 4.71 -3.77 10.57
C TRP A 52 4.69 -4.24 12.02
N ALA A 53 3.78 -3.73 12.84
CA ALA A 53 3.64 -4.12 14.24
C ALA A 53 3.27 -5.60 14.41
N VAL A 54 2.49 -6.17 13.48
CA VAL A 54 2.12 -7.59 13.45
C VAL A 54 3.26 -8.45 12.89
N PHE A 55 3.79 -8.09 11.72
CA PHE A 55 4.77 -8.90 10.99
C PHE A 55 6.19 -8.81 11.51
N LYS A 56 6.55 -7.81 12.33
CA LYS A 56 7.87 -7.75 12.98
C LYS A 56 8.19 -8.98 13.84
N ARG A 57 7.17 -9.74 14.27
CA ARG A 57 7.33 -10.97 15.06
C ARG A 57 7.72 -12.18 14.19
N PHE A 58 7.53 -12.11 12.89
CA PHE A 58 7.78 -13.21 11.96
C PHE A 58 9.01 -12.90 11.12
N GLU A 59 10.12 -13.60 11.33
CA GLU A 59 11.39 -13.32 10.66
C GLU A 59 11.29 -13.26 9.13
N LYS A 60 10.50 -14.17 8.53
CA LYS A 60 10.32 -14.25 7.07
C LYS A 60 9.46 -13.13 6.48
N LEU A 61 8.69 -12.42 7.30
CA LEU A 61 7.78 -11.36 6.86
C LEU A 61 8.26 -9.98 7.33
N ARG A 62 9.48 -9.86 7.86
CA ARG A 62 10.05 -8.58 8.21
C ARG A 62 10.19 -7.72 6.96
N PHE A 63 9.85 -6.45 7.10
CA PHE A 63 9.93 -5.47 6.03
C PHE A 63 10.28 -4.08 6.59
N ASN A 64 10.70 -3.18 5.71
CA ASN A 64 11.03 -1.81 6.02
C ASN A 64 9.77 -0.94 5.98
N LEU A 65 9.32 -0.52 7.16
CA LEU A 65 8.14 0.33 7.32
C LEU A 65 8.23 1.62 6.48
N VAL A 66 9.37 2.30 6.52
CA VAL A 66 9.56 3.59 5.81
C VAL A 66 9.45 3.39 4.31
N LEU A 67 10.08 2.33 3.79
CA LEU A 67 10.00 2.00 2.37
C LEU A 67 8.57 1.64 1.95
N SER A 68 7.87 0.82 2.75
CA SER A 68 6.47 0.49 2.47
C SER A 68 5.58 1.73 2.49
N CYS A 69 5.74 2.61 3.47
CA CYS A 69 5.00 3.88 3.53
C CYS A 69 5.33 4.79 2.33
N ALA A 70 6.56 4.80 1.82
CA ALA A 70 6.88 5.54 0.61
C ALA A 70 6.15 4.96 -0.62
N CYS A 71 6.05 3.63 -0.71
CA CYS A 71 5.35 2.96 -1.79
C CYS A 71 3.83 3.17 -1.77
N THR A 72 3.22 3.57 -0.64
CA THR A 72 1.77 3.87 -0.61
C THR A 72 1.41 5.10 -1.45
N PHE A 73 2.36 6.02 -1.66
CA PHE A 73 2.18 7.22 -2.49
C PHE A 73 2.01 6.93 -3.98
N ILE A 74 1.97 5.64 -4.38
CA ILE A 74 1.50 5.26 -5.71
C ILE A 74 0.08 5.77 -5.96
N SER A 75 -0.78 5.76 -4.92
CA SER A 75 -2.04 6.48 -4.94
C SER A 75 -1.82 7.92 -4.47
N ASN A 76 -2.29 8.86 -5.28
CA ASN A 76 -2.24 10.28 -4.98
C ASN A 76 -3.58 10.92 -5.40
N PRO A 77 -3.90 12.14 -4.94
CA PRO A 77 -5.19 12.77 -5.23
C PRO A 77 -5.54 12.85 -6.73
N LEU A 78 -4.52 12.86 -7.60
CA LEU A 78 -4.71 12.85 -9.04
C LEU A 78 -5.03 11.43 -9.57
N THR A 79 -4.34 10.39 -9.09
CA THR A 79 -4.52 9.01 -9.60
C THR A 79 -5.66 8.26 -8.94
N THR A 80 -6.01 8.59 -7.69
CA THR A 80 -7.03 7.88 -6.90
C THR A 80 -8.38 7.80 -7.62
N PRO A 81 -8.95 8.87 -8.20
CA PRO A 81 -10.23 8.77 -8.91
C PRO A 81 -10.21 7.77 -10.07
N PHE A 82 -9.11 7.72 -10.83
CA PHE A 82 -8.94 6.78 -11.93
C PHE A 82 -8.78 5.34 -11.44
N MET A 83 -8.01 5.12 -10.37
CA MET A 83 -7.84 3.82 -9.74
C MET A 83 -9.16 3.29 -9.21
N THR A 84 -9.90 4.11 -8.45
CA THR A 84 -11.18 3.73 -7.85
C THR A 84 -12.23 3.41 -8.92
N PHE A 85 -12.29 4.19 -10.01
CA PHE A 85 -13.14 3.84 -11.15
C PHE A 85 -12.72 2.52 -11.81
N GLY A 86 -11.41 2.30 -11.98
CA GLY A 86 -10.90 1.03 -12.49
C GLY A 86 -11.33 -0.16 -11.63
N TYR A 87 -11.26 -0.02 -10.30
CA TYR A 87 -11.75 -1.04 -9.36
C TYR A 87 -13.26 -1.24 -9.50
N TYR A 88 -14.03 -0.15 -9.57
CA TYR A 88 -15.48 -0.23 -9.77
C TYR A 88 -15.85 -0.99 -11.05
N VAL A 89 -15.21 -0.70 -12.18
CA VAL A 89 -15.44 -1.40 -13.45
C VAL A 89 -15.06 -2.87 -13.34
N LEU A 90 -13.87 -3.18 -12.81
CA LEU A 90 -13.42 -4.56 -12.62
C LEU A 90 -14.37 -5.35 -11.71
N GLY A 91 -14.84 -4.74 -10.62
CA GLY A 91 -15.80 -5.34 -9.71
C GLY A 91 -17.14 -5.63 -10.37
N ASN A 92 -17.69 -4.68 -11.12
CA ASN A 92 -18.96 -4.88 -11.84
C ASN A 92 -18.85 -5.97 -12.91
N ILE A 93 -17.71 -6.07 -13.59
CA ILE A 93 -17.44 -7.17 -14.53
C ILE A 93 -17.51 -8.52 -13.79
N CYS A 94 -16.85 -8.62 -12.62
CA CYS A 94 -16.89 -9.85 -11.82
C CYS A 94 -18.27 -10.16 -11.24
N LEU A 95 -19.05 -9.13 -10.89
CA LEU A 95 -20.40 -9.28 -10.37
C LEU A 95 -21.47 -9.41 -11.48
N MET A 96 -21.08 -9.34 -12.76
CA MET A 96 -21.99 -9.32 -13.91
C MET A 96 -23.04 -8.20 -13.84
N GLN A 97 -22.66 -7.06 -13.28
CA GLN A 97 -23.51 -5.87 -13.13
C GLN A 97 -23.19 -4.82 -14.20
N LYS A 98 -24.16 -3.97 -14.52
CA LYS A 98 -23.95 -2.84 -15.43
C LYS A 98 -23.13 -1.77 -14.72
N SER A 99 -21.98 -1.42 -15.29
CA SER A 99 -21.16 -0.31 -14.80
C SER A 99 -21.72 1.04 -15.24
N LEU A 100 -21.61 2.03 -14.35
CA LEU A 100 -21.78 3.44 -14.68
C LEU A 100 -20.66 3.96 -15.59
N THR A 101 -20.96 5.02 -16.34
CA THR A 101 -19.98 5.77 -17.12
C THR A 101 -19.07 6.57 -16.18
N PHE A 102 -17.84 6.89 -16.61
CA PHE A 102 -16.89 7.65 -15.79
C PHE A 102 -17.47 9.00 -15.29
N GLY A 103 -18.21 9.72 -16.13
CA GLY A 103 -18.83 10.99 -15.75
C GLY A 103 -19.92 10.84 -14.68
N GLU A 104 -20.74 9.78 -14.76
CA GLU A 104 -21.79 9.48 -13.78
C GLU A 104 -21.18 9.07 -12.44
N PHE A 105 -20.11 8.26 -12.50
CA PHE A 105 -19.34 7.84 -11.33
C PHE A 105 -18.72 9.03 -10.59
N ILE A 106 -18.09 9.96 -11.31
CA ILE A 106 -17.48 11.15 -10.70
C ILE A 106 -18.55 12.08 -10.12
N THR A 107 -19.71 12.19 -10.75
CA THR A 107 -20.82 13.02 -10.23
C THR A 107 -21.33 12.45 -8.91
N GLN A 108 -21.61 11.14 -8.85
CA GLN A 108 -21.99 10.47 -7.59
C GLN A 108 -20.89 10.55 -6.53
N ALA A 109 -19.62 10.37 -6.91
CA ALA A 109 -18.51 10.46 -5.97
C ALA A 109 -18.34 11.88 -5.40
N LYS A 110 -18.59 12.93 -6.20
CA LYS A 110 -18.58 14.32 -5.73
C LYS A 110 -19.71 14.61 -4.77
N ASP A 111 -20.92 14.15 -5.06
CA ASP A 111 -22.09 14.34 -4.19
C ASP A 111 -21.87 13.71 -2.79
N ILE A 112 -21.15 12.59 -2.73
CA ILE A 112 -20.76 11.92 -1.48
C ILE A 112 -19.62 12.67 -0.75
N VAL A 113 -18.69 13.28 -1.47
CA VAL A 113 -17.56 14.01 -0.87
C VAL A 113 -17.97 15.40 -0.36
N ASP A 114 -18.93 16.04 -1.03
CA ASP A 114 -19.44 17.37 -0.69
C ASP A 114 -20.48 17.33 0.45
N SER A 115 -20.94 16.16 0.89
CA SER A 115 -21.75 16.02 2.12
C SER A 115 -20.90 16.24 3.37
N THR A 116 -20.76 17.51 3.72
CA THR A 116 -20.23 18.15 4.94
C THR A 116 -20.05 17.29 6.22
N SER A 117 -18.78 17.15 6.66
CA SER A 117 -18.24 17.39 8.03
C SER A 117 -17.61 16.24 8.87
N THR A 118 -16.41 16.51 9.41
CA THR A 118 -15.68 15.81 10.51
C THR A 118 -14.99 14.47 10.20
N PHE A 119 -13.78 14.27 10.76
CA PHE A 119 -12.94 13.07 10.63
C PHE A 119 -13.68 11.74 10.93
N THR A 120 -14.62 11.78 11.87
CA THR A 120 -15.48 10.65 12.25
C THR A 120 -16.46 10.25 11.14
N ILE A 121 -16.96 11.21 10.36
CA ILE A 121 -17.83 10.94 9.22
C ILE A 121 -16.98 10.49 8.01
N LYS A 122 -15.75 10.98 7.82
CA LYS A 122 -14.85 10.41 6.78
C LYS A 122 -14.52 8.92 6.96
N LEU A 123 -14.43 8.47 8.21
CA LEU A 123 -14.31 7.04 8.53
C LEU A 123 -15.63 6.32 8.27
N ARG A 124 -16.77 6.89 8.70
CA ARG A 124 -18.10 6.34 8.46
C ARG A 124 -18.46 6.27 6.98
N ASP A 125 -18.21 7.31 6.19
CA ASP A 125 -18.39 7.37 4.74
C ASP A 125 -17.43 6.43 4.03
N GLY A 126 -16.21 6.22 4.55
CA GLY A 126 -15.34 5.15 4.07
C GLY A 126 -15.92 3.75 4.34
N PHE A 127 -16.69 3.58 5.42
CA PHE A 127 -17.43 2.36 5.73
C PHE A 127 -18.72 2.24 4.90
N ASP A 128 -19.55 3.28 4.79
CA ASP A 128 -20.77 3.31 3.96
C ASP A 128 -20.41 3.22 2.46
N PHE A 129 -19.26 3.75 2.03
CA PHE A 129 -18.68 3.53 0.70
C PHE A 129 -18.08 2.13 0.55
N ALA A 130 -17.66 1.44 1.61
CA ALA A 130 -17.21 0.06 1.51
C ALA A 130 -18.38 -0.96 1.53
N PHE A 131 -19.51 -0.59 2.14
CA PHE A 131 -20.68 -1.45 2.37
C PHE A 131 -21.95 -1.05 1.59
N GLY A 132 -21.95 0.08 0.88
CA GLY A 132 -23.04 0.48 -0.03
C GLY A 132 -22.96 -0.20 -1.41
N ASP A 133 -23.93 0.10 -2.28
CA ASP A 133 -24.08 -0.53 -3.61
C ASP A 133 -22.87 -0.32 -4.55
N VAL A 134 -22.12 0.78 -4.36
CA VAL A 134 -20.91 1.11 -5.14
C VAL A 134 -19.65 0.52 -4.50
N GLY A 135 -19.71 0.20 -3.22
CA GLY A 135 -18.58 -0.24 -2.41
C GLY A 135 -18.12 -1.65 -2.65
N LEU A 136 -19.08 -2.57 -2.77
CA LEU A 136 -18.80 -3.97 -3.01
C LEU A 136 -18.04 -4.18 -4.34
N PRO A 137 -18.46 -3.59 -5.48
CA PRO A 137 -17.68 -3.64 -6.71
C PRO A 137 -16.25 -3.10 -6.53
N ILE A 138 -16.08 -1.96 -5.84
CA ILE A 138 -14.77 -1.34 -5.64
C ILE A 138 -13.87 -2.22 -4.78
N ALA A 139 -14.40 -2.81 -3.71
CA ALA A 139 -13.64 -3.71 -2.84
C ALA A 139 -13.16 -4.95 -3.62
N ILE A 140 -14.03 -5.55 -4.43
CA ILE A 140 -13.67 -6.70 -5.29
C ILE A 140 -12.61 -6.30 -6.30
N GLY A 141 -12.79 -5.18 -6.99
CA GLY A 141 -11.82 -4.67 -7.96
C GLY A 141 -10.46 -4.35 -7.33
N TYR A 142 -10.46 -3.78 -6.13
CA TYR A 142 -9.25 -3.56 -5.34
C TYR A 142 -8.55 -4.88 -5.00
N VAL A 143 -9.28 -5.88 -4.50
CA VAL A 143 -8.69 -7.18 -4.13
C VAL A 143 -8.03 -7.83 -5.36
N ILE A 144 -8.68 -7.78 -6.52
CA ILE A 144 -8.11 -8.29 -7.78
C ILE A 144 -6.85 -7.50 -8.16
N ALA A 145 -6.94 -6.16 -8.14
CA ALA A 145 -5.82 -5.31 -8.50
C ALA A 145 -4.62 -5.52 -7.56
N ALA A 146 -4.85 -5.61 -6.25
CA ALA A 146 -3.83 -5.88 -5.24
C ALA A 146 -3.25 -7.30 -5.38
N ALA A 147 -4.10 -8.31 -5.65
CA ALA A 147 -3.66 -9.69 -5.88
C ALA A 147 -2.75 -9.83 -7.10
N ILE A 148 -2.84 -8.93 -8.09
CA ILE A 148 -1.94 -8.90 -9.26
C ILE A 148 -0.72 -8.01 -8.99
N ALA A 149 -0.95 -6.79 -8.49
CA ALA A 149 0.09 -5.79 -8.32
C ALA A 149 1.08 -6.15 -7.20
N ALA A 150 0.63 -6.77 -6.11
CA ALA A 150 1.51 -7.13 -5.00
C ALA A 150 2.52 -8.24 -5.38
N PRO A 151 2.13 -9.36 -6.02
CA PRO A 151 3.12 -10.34 -6.50
C PRO A 151 4.01 -9.78 -7.62
N LEU A 152 3.45 -8.98 -8.53
CA LEU A 152 4.23 -8.39 -9.61
C LEU A 152 5.32 -7.45 -9.08
N SER A 153 4.95 -6.56 -8.16
CA SER A 153 5.89 -5.64 -7.51
C SER A 153 6.93 -6.38 -6.66
N TYR A 154 6.57 -7.50 -6.02
CA TYR A 154 7.52 -8.38 -5.37
C TYR A 154 8.57 -8.91 -6.35
N ILE A 155 8.14 -9.53 -7.46
CA ILE A 155 9.04 -10.14 -8.45
C ILE A 155 9.97 -9.10 -9.07
N VAL A 156 9.41 -7.94 -9.46
CA VAL A 156 10.18 -6.84 -10.07
C VAL A 156 11.21 -6.30 -9.08
N SER A 157 10.79 -5.96 -7.86
CA SER A 157 11.68 -5.40 -6.83
C SER A 157 12.76 -6.39 -6.41
N TYR A 158 12.42 -7.68 -6.33
CA TYR A 158 13.38 -8.75 -6.04
C TYR A 158 14.47 -8.84 -7.12
N LYS A 159 14.09 -8.83 -8.40
CA LYS A 159 15.03 -8.83 -9.53
C LYS A 159 15.93 -7.60 -9.50
N ILE A 160 15.37 -6.41 -9.26
CA ILE A 160 16.14 -5.16 -9.16
C ILE A 160 17.14 -5.23 -8.01
N ALA A 161 16.70 -5.68 -6.83
CA ALA A 161 17.57 -5.80 -5.66
C ALA A 161 18.69 -6.83 -5.88
N LEU A 162 18.44 -7.95 -6.57
CA LEU A 162 19.47 -8.91 -6.95
C LEU A 162 20.52 -8.32 -7.90
N ILE A 163 20.08 -7.57 -8.93
CA ILE A 163 20.98 -6.91 -9.88
C ILE A 163 21.84 -5.88 -9.14
N TYR A 164 21.24 -5.09 -8.26
CA TYR A 164 21.94 -4.09 -7.45
C TYR A 164 22.99 -4.74 -6.55
N LYS A 165 22.64 -5.83 -5.84
CA LYS A 165 23.57 -6.58 -4.98
C LYS A 165 24.77 -7.11 -5.78
N LYS A 166 24.52 -7.70 -6.95
CA LYS A 166 25.59 -8.21 -7.84
C LYS A 166 26.52 -7.09 -8.33
N ARG A 167 25.95 -5.93 -8.70
CA ARG A 167 26.73 -4.76 -9.14
C ARG A 167 27.59 -4.19 -8.01
N ASN A 168 27.04 -4.11 -6.80
CA ASN A 168 27.77 -3.55 -5.67
C ASN A 168 28.92 -4.47 -5.21
N ALA A 169 28.70 -5.79 -5.22
CA ALA A 169 29.76 -6.76 -4.93
C ALA A 169 30.94 -6.65 -5.92
N LYS A 170 30.67 -6.44 -7.22
CA LYS A 170 31.71 -6.21 -8.22
C LYS A 170 32.47 -4.89 -8.01
N ARG A 171 31.80 -3.84 -7.53
CA ARG A 171 32.46 -2.55 -7.24
C ARG A 171 33.43 -2.66 -6.08
N ILE A 172 33.05 -3.36 -5.01
CA ILE A 172 33.90 -3.56 -3.82
C ILE A 172 35.09 -4.48 -4.13
N ALA A 173 34.90 -5.50 -4.98
CA ALA A 173 36.00 -6.37 -5.41
C ALA A 173 37.03 -5.68 -6.32
N ASN A 174 36.65 -4.56 -6.95
CA ASN A 174 37.49 -3.79 -7.86
C ASN A 174 38.07 -2.50 -7.22
N SER A 175 37.81 -2.26 -5.92
CA SER A 175 38.35 -1.13 -5.14
C SER A 175 39.41 -1.61 -4.17
#